data_AF-A0A3C1A294-F1
#
_entry.id   AF-A0A3C1A294-F1
#
_cell.length_a   1.000
_cell.length_b   1.000
_cell.length_c   1.000
_cell.angle_alpha   90.00
_cell.angle_beta   90.00
_cell.angle_gamma   90.00
#
_symmetry.space_group_name_H-M   'P 1'
#
loop_
_entity.id
_entity.type
_entity.pdbx_description
1 polymer ?
#
loop_
_entity_poly.entity_id
_entity_poly.type
_entity_poly.pdbx_seq_one_letter_code
_entity_poly.pdbx_strand_id
1 'polypeptide(L)'
;MAIYCSRDVFEALEGLTFPADKQKIISHASAQDAPEAVIIALNRLQEGAQYQNMDEVCENTSIVCSLEVYSVLQGLEYPADKNAILAYAESRGATEMAMEDLRRLPRGHRYRSIGDICSNIPAS
;
A
#
# COMPACT_ATOMS: atom_id res chain seq x y z
N MET A 1 -7.11 -18.13 5.90
CA MET A 1 -6.54 -16.90 6.48
C MET A 1 -7.08 -15.77 5.66
N ALA A 2 -7.80 -14.81 6.25
CA ALA A 2 -8.35 -13.68 5.49
C ALA A 2 -7.19 -12.75 5.14
N ILE A 3 -6.82 -12.72 3.87
CA ILE A 3 -5.76 -11.87 3.34
C ILE A 3 -6.41 -10.52 3.16
N TYR A 4 -6.00 -9.56 4.01
CA TYR A 4 -6.53 -8.21 3.98
C TYR A 4 -6.06 -7.53 2.71
N CYS A 5 -6.91 -7.56 1.68
CA CYS A 5 -6.79 -6.62 0.59
C CYS A 5 -6.93 -5.22 1.17
N SER A 6 -6.08 -4.27 0.79
CA SER A 6 -6.35 -2.88 1.12
C SER A 6 -7.73 -2.52 0.59
N ARG A 7 -8.52 -1.83 1.42
CA ARG A 7 -9.83 -1.33 1.03
C ARG A 7 -9.77 -0.56 -0.30
N ASP A 8 -8.72 0.23 -0.49
CA ASP A 8 -8.52 1.02 -1.71
C ASP A 8 -8.36 0.14 -2.98
N VAL A 9 -7.65 -1.00 -2.90
CA VAL A 9 -7.56 -1.97 -4.02
C VAL A 9 -8.90 -2.65 -4.26
N PHE A 10 -9.60 -3.03 -3.18
CA PHE A 10 -10.89 -3.68 -3.31
C PHE A 10 -11.92 -2.76 -4.00
N GLU A 11 -12.00 -1.50 -3.56
CA GLU A 11 -12.88 -0.48 -4.17
C GLU A 11 -12.46 -0.18 -5.62
N ALA A 12 -11.16 -0.03 -5.89
CA ALA A 12 -10.65 0.24 -7.25
C ALA A 12 -10.93 -0.90 -8.25
N LEU A 13 -11.04 -2.14 -7.77
CA LEU A 13 -11.25 -3.31 -8.61
C LEU A 13 -12.69 -3.83 -8.54
N GLU A 14 -13.59 -3.12 -7.86
CA GLU A 14 -15.00 -3.49 -7.80
C GLU A 14 -15.58 -3.55 -9.22
N GLY A 15 -16.36 -4.60 -9.49
CA GLY A 15 -16.95 -4.85 -10.80
C GLY A 15 -15.99 -5.39 -11.88
N LEU A 16 -14.71 -5.60 -11.57
CA LEU A 16 -13.77 -6.21 -12.52
C LEU A 16 -14.14 -7.68 -12.79
N THR A 17 -14.21 -8.03 -14.07
CA THR A 17 -14.45 -9.42 -14.49
C THR A 17 -13.14 -10.20 -14.59
N PHE A 18 -13.06 -11.29 -13.84
CA PHE A 18 -11.94 -12.24 -13.86
C PHE A 18 -12.21 -13.45 -14.80
N PRO A 19 -11.16 -14.12 -15.32
CA PRO A 19 -9.74 -13.84 -15.12
C PRO A 19 -9.29 -12.53 -15.76
N ALA A 20 -8.27 -11.92 -15.17
CA ALA A 20 -7.71 -10.66 -15.62
C ALA A 20 -6.17 -10.69 -15.52
N ASP A 21 -5.51 -10.16 -16.54
CA ASP A 21 -4.09 -9.85 -16.45
C ASP A 21 -3.85 -8.48 -15.79
N LYS A 22 -2.59 -8.24 -15.44
CA LYS A 22 -2.11 -6.98 -14.89
C LYS A 22 -2.59 -5.76 -15.69
N GLN A 23 -2.55 -5.81 -17.02
CA GLN A 23 -2.87 -4.64 -17.85
C GLN A 23 -4.37 -4.32 -17.78
N LYS A 24 -5.23 -5.34 -17.78
CA LYS A 24 -6.68 -5.19 -17.58
C LYS A 24 -6.99 -4.70 -16.17
N ILE A 25 -6.32 -5.23 -15.15
CA ILE A 25 -6.47 -4.80 -13.75
C ILE A 25 -6.12 -3.31 -13.58
N ILE A 26 -4.96 -2.87 -14.10
CA ILE A 26 -4.52 -1.47 -14.01
C ILE A 26 -5.43 -0.55 -14.82
N SER A 27 -5.86 -0.97 -16.01
CA SER A 27 -6.75 -0.17 -16.87
C SER A 27 -8.11 0.03 -16.22
N HIS A 28 -8.66 -1.02 -15.58
CA HIS A 28 -9.91 -0.94 -14.82
C HIS A 28 -9.78 -0.01 -13.62
N ALA A 29 -8.73 -0.20 -12.80
CA ALA A 29 -8.46 0.66 -11.66
C ALA A 29 -8.29 2.13 -12.07
N SER A 30 -7.53 2.39 -13.14
CA SER A 30 -7.35 3.75 -13.67
C SER A 30 -8.67 4.37 -14.15
N ALA A 31 -9.56 3.58 -14.75
CA ALA A 31 -10.86 4.03 -15.20
C ALA A 31 -11.84 4.32 -14.05
N GLN A 32 -11.61 3.72 -12.89
CA GLN A 32 -12.33 3.96 -11.62
C GLN A 32 -11.72 5.12 -10.81
N ASP A 33 -10.85 5.94 -11.41
CA ASP A 33 -10.09 7.00 -10.72
C ASP A 33 -9.32 6.49 -9.48
N ALA A 34 -8.79 5.26 -9.57
CA ALA A 34 -8.08 4.66 -8.45
C ALA A 34 -6.88 5.51 -8.01
N PRO A 35 -6.61 5.61 -6.70
CA PRO A 35 -5.50 6.39 -6.21
C PRO A 35 -4.15 5.93 -6.76
N GLU A 36 -3.21 6.87 -6.89
CA GLU A 36 -1.90 6.59 -7.49
C GLU A 36 -1.15 5.45 -6.78
N ALA A 37 -1.22 5.32 -5.45
CA ALA A 37 -0.56 4.19 -4.79
C ALA A 37 -1.24 2.85 -5.05
N VAL A 38 -2.55 2.83 -5.33
CA VAL A 38 -3.23 1.61 -5.80
C VAL A 38 -2.68 1.22 -7.17
N ILE A 39 -2.56 2.16 -8.09
CA ILE A 39 -1.95 1.91 -9.41
C ILE A 39 -0.49 1.47 -9.29
N ILE A 40 0.30 2.09 -8.41
CA ILE A 40 1.69 1.69 -8.15
C ILE A 40 1.75 0.27 -7.57
N ALA A 41 0.83 -0.09 -6.66
CA ALA A 41 0.78 -1.42 -6.09
C ALA A 41 0.37 -2.47 -7.12
N LEU A 42 -0.67 -2.21 -7.92
CA LEU A 42 -1.12 -3.09 -8.99
C LEU A 42 -0.07 -3.23 -10.11
N ASN A 43 0.78 -2.21 -10.32
CA ASN A 43 1.92 -2.30 -11.22
C ASN A 43 2.97 -3.34 -10.80
N ARG A 44 2.97 -3.78 -9.53
CA ARG A 44 3.87 -4.84 -9.02
C ARG A 44 3.37 -6.25 -9.33
N LEU A 45 2.14 -6.39 -9.81
CA LEU A 45 1.64 -7.68 -10.28
C LEU A 45 2.58 -8.26 -11.35
N GLN A 46 2.61 -9.59 -11.41
CA GLN A 46 3.48 -10.31 -12.33
C GLN A 46 3.00 -10.12 -13.76
N GLU A 47 3.94 -9.75 -14.64
CA GLU A 47 3.68 -9.62 -16.08
C GLU A 47 3.35 -10.99 -16.69
N GLY A 48 2.31 -11.07 -17.52
CA GLY A 48 1.87 -12.31 -18.16
C GLY A 48 1.13 -13.30 -17.25
N ALA A 49 0.95 -12.99 -15.96
CA ALA A 49 0.09 -13.77 -15.06
C ALA A 49 -1.40 -13.48 -15.32
N GLN A 50 -2.24 -14.50 -15.12
CA GLN A 50 -3.70 -14.39 -15.20
C GLN A 50 -4.28 -14.63 -13.81
N TYR A 51 -4.76 -13.57 -13.18
CA TYR A 51 -5.37 -13.61 -11.86
C TYR A 51 -6.82 -14.09 -12.00
N GLN A 52 -7.20 -15.14 -11.27
CA GLN A 52 -8.50 -15.79 -11.42
C GLN A 52 -9.62 -15.12 -10.60
N ASN A 53 -9.25 -14.36 -9.58
CA ASN A 53 -10.19 -13.70 -8.68
C ASN A 53 -9.49 -12.55 -7.95
N MET A 54 -10.29 -11.80 -7.19
CA MET A 54 -9.81 -10.68 -6.38
C MET A 54 -8.77 -11.13 -5.36
N ASP A 55 -8.95 -12.29 -4.73
CA ASP A 55 -8.06 -12.78 -3.68
C ASP A 55 -6.64 -12.99 -4.21
N GLU A 56 -6.48 -13.58 -5.40
CA GLU A 56 -5.19 -13.72 -6.05
C GLU A 56 -4.54 -12.37 -6.37
N VAL A 57 -5.33 -11.37 -6.78
CA VAL A 57 -4.80 -10.01 -6.97
C VAL A 57 -4.32 -9.47 -5.63
N CYS A 58 -5.11 -9.57 -4.57
CA CYS A 58 -4.76 -9.07 -3.24
C CYS A 58 -3.54 -9.79 -2.64
N GLU A 59 -3.40 -11.10 -2.86
CA GLU A 59 -2.21 -11.88 -2.49
C GLU A 59 -0.94 -11.38 -3.17
N ASN A 60 -1.08 -10.91 -4.41
CA ASN A 60 0.03 -10.44 -5.24
C ASN A 60 0.16 -8.90 -5.24
N THR A 61 -0.74 -8.19 -4.57
CA THR A 61 -0.77 -6.73 -4.45
C THR A 61 -0.56 -6.35 -2.99
N SER A 62 0.69 -6.18 -2.59
CA SER A 62 1.00 -5.76 -1.22
C SER A 62 0.79 -4.24 -1.06
N ILE A 63 -0.42 -3.82 -0.71
CA ILE A 63 -0.64 -2.53 -0.03
C ILE A 63 -0.66 -2.83 1.47
N VAL A 64 0.49 -2.66 2.10
CA VAL A 64 0.70 -3.06 3.50
C VAL A 64 0.36 -1.93 4.49
N CYS A 65 0.04 -0.74 4.00
CA CYS A 65 -0.32 0.46 4.78
C CYS A 65 -1.24 1.36 3.96
N SER A 66 -1.95 2.27 4.62
CA SER A 66 -2.84 3.24 3.97
C SER A 66 -2.11 4.11 2.94
N LEU A 67 -2.83 4.54 1.90
CA LEU A 67 -2.33 5.47 0.89
C LEU A 67 -1.70 6.73 1.51
N GLU A 68 -2.30 7.25 2.58
CA GLU A 68 -1.82 8.44 3.28
C GLU A 68 -0.41 8.22 3.86
N VAL A 69 -0.18 7.07 4.51
CA VAL A 69 1.14 6.67 5.00
C VAL A 69 2.13 6.52 3.85
N TYR A 70 1.73 5.87 2.75
CA TYR A 70 2.62 5.71 1.60
C TYR A 70 3.04 7.06 1.00
N SER A 71 2.07 7.94 0.78
CA SER A 71 2.28 9.25 0.15
C SER A 71 3.14 10.18 1.00
N VAL A 72 2.96 10.17 2.32
CA VAL A 72 3.71 11.07 3.21
C VAL A 72 5.17 10.65 3.33
N LEU A 73 5.46 9.35 3.24
CA LEU A 73 6.81 8.78 3.34
C LEU A 73 7.58 8.78 2.00
N GLN A 74 6.96 9.21 0.90
CA GLN A 74 7.66 9.37 -0.36
C GLN A 74 8.77 10.41 -0.23
N GLY A 75 10.00 10.00 -0.52
CA GLY A 75 11.19 10.84 -0.41
C GLY A 75 11.86 10.81 0.97
N LEU A 76 11.37 9.99 1.91
CA LEU A 76 12.10 9.73 3.15
C LEU A 76 13.43 9.03 2.83
N GLU A 77 14.52 9.48 3.46
CA GLU A 77 15.82 8.83 3.36
C GLU A 77 15.89 7.59 4.25
N TYR A 78 16.51 6.53 3.73
CA TYR A 78 16.65 5.24 4.40
C TYR A 78 18.12 4.87 4.62
N PRO A 79 18.46 4.11 5.68
CA PRO A 79 17.55 3.55 6.69
C PRO A 79 17.07 4.60 7.69
N ALA A 80 15.80 4.51 8.08
CA ALA A 80 15.18 5.41 9.04
C ALA A 80 14.77 4.65 10.31
N ASP A 81 14.84 5.32 11.47
CA ASP A 81 14.21 4.83 12.69
C ASP A 81 12.81 5.44 12.87
N LYS A 82 12.06 4.93 13.85
CA LYS A 82 10.71 5.39 14.14
C LYS A 82 10.62 6.90 14.37
N ASN A 83 11.60 7.50 15.05
CA ASN A 83 11.54 8.93 15.37
C ASN A 83 11.76 9.77 14.11
N ALA A 84 12.70 9.36 13.25
CA ALA A 84 12.92 10.00 11.96
C ALA A 84 11.68 9.90 11.05
N ILE A 85 11.02 8.73 11.03
CA ILE A 85 9.78 8.51 10.28
C ILE A 85 8.66 9.46 10.76
N LEU A 86 8.45 9.52 12.08
CA LEU A 86 7.41 10.37 12.67
C LEU A 86 7.68 11.86 12.41
N ALA A 87 8.92 12.31 12.63
CA ALA A 87 9.30 13.70 12.40
C ALA A 87 9.15 14.09 10.92
N TYR A 88 9.52 13.19 10.00
CA TYR A 88 9.35 13.41 8.57
C TYR A 88 7.87 13.50 8.18
N ALA A 89 7.05 12.55 8.62
CA ALA A 89 5.62 12.52 8.36
C ALA A 89 4.92 13.78 8.92
N GLU A 90 5.26 14.20 10.14
CA GLU A 90 4.74 15.42 10.76
C GLU A 90 5.13 16.68 9.96
N SER A 91 6.41 16.78 9.54
CA SER A 91 6.88 17.93 8.73
C SER A 91 6.17 18.05 7.37
N ARG A 92 5.65 16.94 6.86
CA ARG A 92 4.91 16.83 5.60
C ARG A 92 3.40 17.04 5.78
N GLY A 93 2.94 17.28 7.01
CA GLY A 93 1.52 17.48 7.31
C GLY A 93 0.71 16.18 7.22
N ALA A 94 1.28 15.06 7.68
CA ALA A 94 0.55 13.79 7.79
C ALA A 94 -0.78 13.99 8.54
N THR A 95 -1.82 13.29 8.08
CA THR A 95 -3.12 13.23 8.76
C THR A 95 -2.96 12.56 10.13
N GLU A 96 -3.89 12.82 11.05
CA GLU A 96 -3.87 12.13 12.35
C GLU A 96 -3.99 10.61 12.19
N MET A 97 -4.72 10.15 11.18
CA MET A 97 -4.86 8.72 10.87
C MET A 97 -3.52 8.10 10.47
N ALA A 98 -2.80 8.72 9.52
CA ALA A 98 -1.46 8.26 9.13
C ALA A 98 -0.46 8.34 10.29
N MET A 99 -0.54 9.40 11.11
CA MET A 99 0.31 9.53 12.29
C MET A 99 0.00 8.46 13.33
N GLU A 100 -1.25 8.08 13.53
CA GLU A 100 -1.64 7.01 14.44
C GLU A 100 -1.05 5.66 14.02
N ASP A 101 -1.13 5.31 12.74
CA ASP A 101 -0.49 4.11 12.17
C ASP A 101 1.04 4.13 12.40
N LEU A 102 1.71 5.22 12.06
CA LEU A 102 3.16 5.36 12.23
C LEU A 102 3.59 5.34 13.70
N ARG A 103 2.76 5.86 14.62
CA ARG A 103 3.00 5.80 16.07
C ARG A 103 2.98 4.38 16.60
N ARG A 104 2.39 3.40 15.90
CA ARG A 104 2.36 1.99 16.33
C ARG A 104 3.60 1.19 15.93
N LEU A 105 4.47 1.75 15.11
CA LEU A 105 5.71 1.10 14.68
C LEU A 105 6.59 0.65 15.87
N PRO A 106 7.23 -0.52 15.81
CA PRO A 106 8.22 -0.94 16.80
C PRO A 106 9.35 0.06 16.98
N ARG A 107 9.77 0.28 18.23
CA ARG A 107 11.00 1.03 18.56
C ARG A 107 12.22 0.14 18.38
N GLY A 108 13.37 0.74 18.10
CA GLY A 108 14.65 0.03 17.93
C GLY A 108 14.81 -0.72 16.61
N HIS A 109 13.81 -0.68 15.72
CA HIS A 109 13.92 -1.20 14.37
C HIS A 109 14.45 -0.11 13.40
N ARG A 110 15.23 -0.55 12.41
CA ARG A 110 15.74 0.29 11.32
C ARG A 110 15.05 -0.11 10.03
N TYR A 111 14.12 0.72 9.62
CA TYR A 111 13.32 0.51 8.42
C TYR A 111 14.14 0.87 7.19
N ARG A 112 14.12 0.01 6.18
CA ARG A 112 14.95 0.15 4.98
C ARG A 112 14.19 0.64 3.76
N SER A 113 12.86 0.68 3.83
CA SER A 113 11.99 1.16 2.77
C SER A 113 10.59 1.47 3.32
N ILE A 114 9.77 2.16 2.53
CA ILE A 114 8.34 2.35 2.85
C ILE A 114 7.65 0.99 3.05
N GLY A 115 7.95 -0.01 2.20
CA GLY A 115 7.35 -1.35 2.32
C GLY A 115 7.70 -2.06 3.64
N ASP A 116 8.92 -1.85 4.13
CA ASP A 116 9.38 -2.36 5.42
C ASP A 116 8.66 -1.67 6.59
N ILE A 117 8.47 -0.35 6.52
CA ILE A 117 7.64 0.40 7.48
C ILE A 117 6.23 -0.19 7.49
N CYS A 118 5.60 -0.29 6.33
CA CYS A 118 4.22 -0.72 6.20
C CYS A 118 4.02 -2.16 6.71
N SER A 119 4.97 -3.07 6.44
CA SER A 119 4.94 -4.45 6.95
C SER A 119 5.06 -4.60 8.46
N ASN A 120 5.48 -3.53 9.15
CA ASN A 120 5.68 -3.51 10.59
C ASN A 120 4.66 -2.62 11.32
N ILE A 121 3.66 -2.07 10.62
CA ILE A 121 2.51 -1.41 11.26
C ILE A 121 1.60 -2.53 11.77
N PRO A 122 1.41 -2.69 13.09
CA PRO A 122 0.55 -3.73 13.63
C PRO A 122 -0.90 -3.50 13.20
N ALA A 123 -1.62 -4.55 12.81
CA ALA A 123 -3.06 -4.49 12.58
C ALA A 123 -3.79 -4.03 13.86
N SER A 124 -4.77 -3.15 13.71
CA SER A 124 -5.68 -2.67 14.77
C SER A 124 -6.46 -3.80 15.42
#